data_AF-A0AB39ZM57-F1
#
_entry.id   AF-A0AB39ZM57-F1
#
_cell.length_a   1.000
_cell.length_b   1.000
_cell.length_c   1.000
_cell.angle_alpha   90.00
_cell.angle_beta   90.00
_cell.angle_gamma   90.00
#
_symmetry.space_group_name_H-M   'P 1'
#
loop_
_entity.id
_entity.type
_entity.pdbx_description
1 polymer ?
#
loop_
_entity_poly.entity_id
_entity_poly.type
_entity_poly.pdbx_seq_one_letter_code
_entity_poly.pdbx_strand_id
1 'polypeptide(L)'
;MEERSSTEESCPEKQAAICPVADCQAVVKHTHLLRHMISEHLDPRPRTLPFQLRLREVTSGQRTLLMLTYRQLIVDHDQCLAVLNWSADSPFDLMEPQLDLPPCHQGLTYHLPILVMVCRTTWKALLKQEDEKVTPNSRDLTSEWGTVYLLWLVSPYTRRAIYANLAVLNSQLQGIVRRNRRRIQNFASRMPISRFINGLDPFFVSLNEDQLDELCDGDGDHSSVFLEVTIEGEGQ
;
A
#
# COMPACT_ATOMS: atom_id res chain seq x y z
N MET A 1 -9.46 12.73 48.77
CA MET A 1 -10.53 12.55 47.79
C MET A 1 -10.32 13.61 46.72
N GLU A 2 -9.71 13.23 45.62
CA GLU A 2 -9.69 13.93 44.32
C GLU A 2 -8.95 13.01 43.35
N GLU A 3 -9.68 12.01 42.83
CA GLU A 3 -9.26 11.22 41.69
C GLU A 3 -9.37 12.10 40.44
N ARG A 4 -8.23 12.48 39.88
CA ARG A 4 -8.17 12.98 38.50
C ARG A 4 -8.33 11.79 37.56
N SER A 5 -9.58 11.50 37.22
CA SER A 5 -9.93 10.69 36.04
C SER A 5 -9.53 11.48 34.79
N SER A 6 -8.34 11.22 34.27
CA SER A 6 -7.98 11.59 32.90
C SER A 6 -8.59 10.55 31.96
N THR A 7 -9.82 10.79 31.54
CA THR A 7 -10.41 10.08 30.40
C THR A 7 -9.69 10.58 29.15
N GLU A 8 -8.61 9.90 28.77
CA GLU A 8 -8.03 10.06 27.43
C GLU A 8 -9.12 9.67 26.42
N GLU A 9 -9.71 10.67 25.76
CA GLU A 9 -10.54 10.46 24.58
C GLU A 9 -9.69 9.72 23.55
N SER A 10 -9.92 8.41 23.42
CA SER A 10 -9.17 7.57 22.49
C SER A 10 -9.47 8.03 21.07
N CYS A 11 -8.51 8.65 20.39
CA CYS A 11 -8.63 8.99 18.98
C CYS A 11 -8.82 7.68 18.19
N PRO A 12 -9.98 7.45 17.53
CA PRO A 12 -10.26 6.18 16.86
C PRO A 12 -9.25 5.88 15.74
N GLU A 13 -8.62 6.92 15.19
CA GLU A 13 -7.60 6.82 14.14
C GLU A 13 -6.24 6.31 14.64
N LYS A 14 -6.03 6.21 15.97
CA LYS A 14 -4.83 5.67 16.59
C LYS A 14 -4.99 4.24 17.11
N GLN A 15 -6.15 3.63 16.90
CA GLN A 15 -6.41 2.28 17.39
C GLN A 15 -5.60 1.26 16.58
N ALA A 16 -5.15 0.21 17.27
CA ALA A 16 -4.52 -0.91 16.59
C ALA A 16 -5.50 -1.51 15.57
N ALA A 17 -4.99 -1.88 14.41
CA ALA A 17 -5.80 -2.39 13.31
C ALA A 17 -5.16 -3.62 12.70
N ILE A 18 -5.96 -4.38 11.96
CA ILE A 18 -5.47 -5.57 11.25
C ILE A 18 -4.44 -5.14 10.20
N CYS A 19 -3.37 -5.92 10.06
CA CYS A 19 -2.36 -5.73 9.04
C CYS A 19 -2.99 -5.56 7.64
N PRO A 20 -2.49 -4.60 6.81
CA PRO A 20 -3.06 -4.35 5.49
C PRO A 20 -2.66 -5.40 4.43
N VAL A 21 -1.81 -6.37 4.75
CA VAL A 21 -1.42 -7.45 3.84
C VAL A 21 -2.44 -8.58 3.93
N ALA A 22 -2.87 -9.11 2.78
CA ALA A 22 -3.81 -10.23 2.70
C ALA A 22 -3.34 -11.44 3.53
N ASP A 23 -4.31 -12.20 4.05
CA ASP A 23 -4.13 -13.36 4.93
C ASP A 23 -3.42 -13.11 6.27
N CYS A 24 -2.95 -11.89 6.53
CA CYS A 24 -2.38 -11.52 7.82
C CYS A 24 -3.47 -11.01 8.78
N GLN A 25 -3.83 -11.84 9.77
CA GLN A 25 -4.84 -11.48 10.79
C GLN A 25 -4.25 -10.79 12.02
N ALA A 26 -2.97 -10.42 11.98
CA ALA A 26 -2.31 -9.76 13.10
C ALA A 26 -2.90 -8.37 13.33
N VAL A 27 -3.25 -8.05 14.58
CA VAL A 27 -3.62 -6.70 15.01
C VAL A 27 -2.36 -5.95 15.38
N VAL A 28 -2.07 -4.87 14.68
CA VAL A 28 -0.82 -4.13 14.72
C VAL A 28 -1.06 -2.71 15.20
N LYS A 29 -0.26 -2.26 16.17
CA LYS A 29 -0.25 -0.87 16.63
C LYS A 29 0.49 0.01 15.62
N HIS A 30 0.12 1.29 15.52
CA HIS A 30 0.81 2.24 14.64
C HIS A 30 2.32 2.32 14.87
N THR A 31 2.75 2.23 16.13
CA THR A 31 4.17 2.23 16.53
C THR A 31 4.90 0.91 16.28
N HIS A 32 4.19 -0.17 15.92
CA HIS A 32 4.76 -1.51 15.70
C HIS A 32 4.67 -1.97 14.25
N LEU A 33 4.13 -1.16 13.34
CA LEU A 33 3.90 -1.55 11.96
C LEU A 33 5.20 -1.96 11.27
N LEU A 34 6.26 -1.16 11.39
CA LEU A 34 7.54 -1.45 10.73
C LEU A 34 8.15 -2.75 11.25
N ARG A 35 8.14 -2.97 12.58
CA ARG A 35 8.61 -4.22 13.17
C ARG A 35 7.84 -5.42 12.60
N HIS A 36 6.51 -5.33 12.56
CA HIS A 36 5.66 -6.40 12.04
C HIS A 36 5.97 -6.72 10.57
N MET A 37 6.13 -5.68 9.74
CA MET A 37 6.53 -5.88 8.34
C MET A 37 7.90 -6.55 8.22
N ILE A 38 8.86 -6.19 9.07
CA ILE A 38 10.20 -6.80 9.09
C ILE A 38 10.16 -8.27 9.52
N SER A 39 9.39 -8.63 10.55
CA SER A 39 9.40 -10.00 11.08
C SER A 39 8.52 -10.97 10.31
N GLU A 40 7.35 -10.51 9.83
CA GLU A 40 6.34 -11.39 9.26
C GLU A 40 6.31 -11.40 7.73
N HIS A 41 6.72 -10.29 7.08
CA HIS A 41 6.51 -10.10 5.64
C HIS A 41 7.79 -9.91 4.82
N LEU A 42 8.89 -9.48 5.44
CA LEU A 42 10.19 -9.24 4.80
C LEU A 42 11.13 -10.46 4.85
N ASP A 43 10.71 -11.61 5.41
CA ASP A 43 11.55 -12.81 5.53
C ASP A 43 11.95 -13.32 4.12
N PRO A 44 13.25 -13.45 3.81
CA PRO A 44 13.76 -13.94 2.51
C PRO A 44 13.47 -15.41 2.21
N ARG A 45 12.78 -16.14 3.10
CA ARG A 45 12.33 -17.49 2.82
C ARG A 45 11.22 -17.45 1.76
N PRO A 46 11.23 -18.33 0.75
CA PRO A 46 10.28 -18.28 -0.36
C PRO A 46 8.89 -18.65 0.17
N ARG A 47 8.12 -17.66 0.59
CA ARG A 47 6.68 -17.81 0.81
C ARG A 47 5.95 -16.91 -0.16
N THR A 48 5.22 -17.57 -1.05
CA THR A 48 3.93 -17.18 -1.66
C THR A 48 3.81 -15.90 -2.46
N LEU A 49 4.71 -14.91 -2.37
CA LEU A 49 4.67 -13.72 -3.21
C LEU A 49 5.63 -13.88 -4.41
N PRO A 50 5.18 -13.57 -5.64
CA PRO A 50 6.02 -13.67 -6.84
C PRO A 50 7.11 -12.59 -6.92
N PHE A 51 7.14 -11.65 -5.98
CA PHE A 51 8.12 -10.57 -5.90
C PHE A 51 8.72 -10.48 -4.48
N GLN A 52 9.98 -10.05 -4.39
CA GLN A 52 10.66 -9.82 -3.12
C GLN A 52 10.21 -8.47 -2.56
N LEU A 53 9.50 -8.46 -1.42
CA LEU A 53 9.16 -7.25 -0.69
C LEU A 53 10.45 -6.47 -0.38
N ARG A 54 10.50 -5.20 -0.79
CA ARG A 54 11.69 -4.36 -0.59
C ARG A 54 11.49 -3.41 0.59
N LEU A 55 12.44 -3.39 1.51
CA LEU A 55 12.58 -2.35 2.53
C LEU A 55 13.58 -1.30 2.02
N ARG A 56 13.19 -0.02 1.98
CA ARG A 56 14.08 1.06 1.52
C ARG A 56 13.88 2.34 2.31
N GLU A 57 14.97 3.03 2.63
CA GLU A 57 14.93 4.41 3.13
C GLU A 57 14.81 5.42 1.99
N VAL A 58 13.96 6.44 2.15
CA VAL A 58 13.67 7.45 1.13
C VAL A 58 13.52 8.85 1.74
N THR A 59 13.87 9.87 0.96
CA THR A 59 13.64 11.29 1.29
C THR A 59 12.56 11.92 0.41
N SER A 60 12.07 13.10 0.81
CA SER A 60 11.08 13.85 0.02
C SER A 60 11.62 14.19 -1.38
N GLY A 61 10.79 14.01 -2.40
CA GLY A 61 11.15 14.23 -3.80
C GLY A 61 12.01 13.12 -4.42
N GLN A 62 12.47 12.13 -3.65
CA GLN A 62 13.24 11.00 -4.18
C GLN A 62 12.33 10.07 -4.97
N ARG A 63 12.69 9.83 -6.24
CA ARG A 63 12.00 8.87 -7.10
C ARG A 63 12.41 7.44 -6.76
N THR A 64 11.43 6.59 -6.50
CA THR A 64 11.61 5.16 -6.26
C THR A 64 10.92 4.36 -7.35
N LEU A 65 11.69 3.55 -8.09
CA LEU A 65 11.17 2.65 -9.11
C LEU A 65 11.03 1.23 -8.55
N LEU A 66 9.83 0.68 -8.64
CA LEU A 66 9.47 -0.67 -8.21
C LEU A 66 9.02 -1.45 -9.44
N MET A 67 9.60 -2.62 -9.67
CA MET A 67 9.17 -3.51 -10.74
C MET A 67 7.92 -4.28 -10.28
N LEU A 68 6.88 -4.29 -11.11
CA LEU A 68 5.61 -4.97 -10.85
C LEU A 68 5.33 -5.96 -11.97
N THR A 69 5.40 -7.26 -11.67
CA THR A 69 4.96 -8.35 -12.54
C THR A 69 3.45 -8.53 -12.40
N TYR A 70 2.69 -7.64 -13.03
CA TYR A 70 1.26 -7.46 -12.75
C TYR A 70 0.38 -8.69 -13.00
N ARG A 71 0.74 -9.57 -13.95
CA ARG A 71 0.01 -10.83 -14.20
C ARG A 71 0.23 -11.91 -13.16
N GLN A 72 1.31 -11.81 -12.38
CA GLN A 72 1.63 -12.78 -11.33
C GLN A 72 0.94 -12.45 -10.01
N LEU A 73 0.35 -11.25 -9.88
CA LEU A 73 -0.39 -10.86 -8.68
C LEU A 73 -1.55 -11.83 -8.43
N ILE A 74 -1.65 -12.27 -7.17
CA ILE A 74 -2.76 -13.08 -6.71
C ILE A 74 -4.04 -12.24 -6.77
N VAL A 75 -5.07 -12.79 -7.39
CA VAL A 75 -6.37 -12.11 -7.56
C VAL A 75 -7.06 -11.96 -6.20
N ASP A 76 -7.66 -10.80 -5.98
CA ASP A 76 -8.40 -10.40 -4.77
C ASP A 76 -7.56 -10.44 -3.48
N HIS A 77 -6.24 -10.32 -3.60
CA HIS A 77 -5.32 -10.25 -2.46
C HIS A 77 -4.55 -8.92 -2.44
N ASP A 78 -4.71 -8.19 -1.35
CA ASP A 78 -3.94 -6.99 -1.02
C ASP A 78 -2.48 -7.38 -0.75
N GLN A 79 -1.61 -6.92 -1.65
CA GLN A 79 -0.20 -7.26 -1.67
C GLN A 79 0.64 -6.00 -1.41
N CYS A 80 1.66 -6.11 -0.58
CA CYS A 80 2.61 -5.02 -0.33
C CYS A 80 3.84 -5.20 -1.22
N LEU A 81 4.11 -4.26 -2.12
CA LEU A 81 5.26 -4.30 -3.05
C LEU A 81 6.55 -3.84 -2.38
N ALA A 82 6.45 -2.82 -1.53
CA ALA A 82 7.60 -2.24 -0.83
C ALA A 82 7.17 -1.52 0.45
N VAL A 83 8.11 -1.45 1.39
CA VAL A 83 8.05 -0.59 2.57
C VAL A 83 9.08 0.53 2.39
N LEU A 84 8.57 1.74 2.14
CA LEU A 84 9.35 2.96 2.00
C LEU A 84 9.40 3.67 3.35
N ASN A 85 10.56 3.65 4.00
CA ASN A 85 10.80 4.34 5.26
C ASN A 85 11.17 5.78 4.96
N TRP A 86 10.20 6.67 5.05
CA TRP A 86 10.37 8.08 4.71
C TRP A 86 10.94 8.87 5.89
N SER A 87 12.02 9.59 5.62
CA SER A 87 12.62 10.54 6.56
C SER A 87 11.91 11.89 6.43
N ALA A 88 11.06 12.20 7.41
CA ALA A 88 10.42 13.51 7.51
C ALA A 88 11.37 14.52 8.15
N ASP A 89 11.30 15.80 7.74
CA ASP A 89 12.15 16.86 8.28
C ASP A 89 11.89 17.13 9.79
N SER A 90 10.64 16.97 10.24
CA SER A 90 10.27 16.99 11.67
C SER A 90 9.43 15.76 12.04
N PRO A 91 10.06 14.62 12.38
CA PRO A 91 9.35 13.37 12.60
C PRO A 91 8.55 13.35 13.92
N PHE A 92 9.06 14.02 14.96
CA PHE A 92 8.44 14.06 16.31
C PHE A 92 7.07 14.73 16.32
N ASP A 93 6.87 15.70 15.43
CA ASP A 93 5.61 16.42 15.28
C ASP A 93 4.64 15.67 14.37
N LEU A 94 5.13 14.78 13.51
CA LEU A 94 4.34 14.07 12.53
C LEU A 94 3.72 12.77 13.05
N MET A 95 4.51 11.93 13.71
CA MET A 95 4.10 10.58 14.13
C MET A 95 4.77 10.14 15.43
N GLU A 96 4.24 9.10 16.05
CA GLU A 96 4.92 8.41 17.15
C GLU A 96 6.05 7.51 16.60
N PRO A 97 7.18 7.38 17.32
CA PRO A 97 8.32 6.59 16.85
C PRO A 97 7.96 5.10 16.69
N GLN A 98 8.61 4.45 15.72
CA GLN A 98 8.54 3.00 15.56
C GLN A 98 9.33 2.30 16.69
N LEU A 99 8.67 1.40 17.39
CA LEU A 99 9.17 0.73 18.59
C LEU A 99 9.60 -0.70 18.30
N ASP A 100 10.47 -1.20 19.18
CA ASP A 100 10.93 -2.57 19.22
C ASP A 100 11.51 -3.09 17.89
N LEU A 101 12.13 -2.20 17.11
CA LEU A 101 12.83 -2.56 15.89
C LEU A 101 14.06 -3.43 16.20
N PRO A 102 14.39 -4.41 15.34
CA PRO A 102 15.63 -5.17 15.46
C PRO A 102 16.87 -4.25 15.45
N PRO A 103 18.00 -4.65 16.08
CA PRO A 103 19.20 -3.80 16.19
C PRO A 103 19.68 -3.19 14.86
N CYS A 104 19.66 -3.97 13.77
CA CYS A 104 20.06 -3.51 12.44
C CYS A 104 19.12 -2.49 11.79
N HIS A 105 17.92 -2.27 12.35
CA HIS A 105 16.90 -1.36 11.84
C HIS A 105 16.59 -0.21 12.81
N GLN A 106 17.32 -0.06 13.92
CA GLN A 106 17.10 1.01 14.90
C GLN A 106 17.23 2.42 14.30
N GLY A 107 18.02 2.58 13.23
CA GLY A 107 18.11 3.85 12.50
C GLY A 107 16.78 4.32 11.88
N LEU A 108 15.79 3.43 11.75
CA LEU A 108 14.47 3.72 11.17
C LEU A 108 13.41 4.11 12.21
N THR A 109 13.78 4.26 13.49
CA THR A 109 12.83 4.56 14.58
C THR A 109 11.99 5.80 14.32
N TYR A 110 12.53 6.82 13.66
CA TYR A 110 11.83 8.08 13.38
C TYR A 110 11.37 8.22 11.93
N HIS A 111 11.51 7.16 11.14
CA HIS A 111 11.00 7.14 9.77
C HIS A 111 9.54 6.70 9.76
N LEU A 112 8.76 7.28 8.85
CA LEU A 112 7.41 6.83 8.59
C LEU A 112 7.43 5.65 7.61
N PRO A 113 7.04 4.44 8.01
CA PRO A 113 6.88 3.33 7.07
C PRO A 113 5.65 3.58 6.20
N ILE A 114 5.87 3.72 4.89
CA ILE A 114 4.83 3.83 3.87
C ILE A 114 4.84 2.53 3.06
N LEU A 115 3.71 1.82 3.08
CA LEU A 115 3.53 0.57 2.37
C LEU A 115 2.93 0.88 1.00
N VAL A 116 3.58 0.38 -0.04
CA VAL A 116 3.12 0.47 -1.42
C VAL A 116 2.24 -0.74 -1.71
N MET A 117 0.94 -0.54 -1.72
CA MET A 117 -0.05 -1.61 -1.82
C MET A 117 -0.56 -1.76 -3.25
N VAL A 118 -0.83 -3.01 -3.65
CA VAL A 118 -1.44 -3.36 -4.91
C VAL A 118 -2.47 -4.47 -4.73
N CYS A 119 -3.53 -4.44 -5.52
CA CYS A 119 -4.48 -5.53 -5.64
C CYS A 119 -4.87 -5.73 -7.10
N ARG A 120 -4.86 -6.99 -7.56
CA ARG A 120 -5.42 -7.41 -8.85
C ARG A 120 -6.82 -7.95 -8.60
N THR A 121 -7.83 -7.43 -9.27
CA THR A 121 -9.22 -7.83 -9.06
C THR A 121 -10.03 -7.64 -10.35
N THR A 122 -11.35 -7.84 -10.33
CA THR A 122 -12.21 -7.64 -11.50
C THR A 122 -13.24 -6.55 -11.23
N TRP A 123 -13.68 -5.87 -12.29
CA TRP A 123 -14.75 -4.85 -12.16
C TRP A 123 -16.01 -5.40 -11.50
N LYS A 124 -16.36 -6.65 -11.80
CA LYS A 124 -17.51 -7.33 -11.20
C LYS A 124 -17.31 -7.62 -9.71
N ALA A 125 -16.10 -7.99 -9.27
CA ALA A 125 -15.78 -8.14 -7.86
C ALA A 125 -15.87 -6.80 -7.10
N LEU A 126 -15.42 -5.70 -7.71
CA LEU A 126 -15.57 -4.35 -7.14
C LEU A 126 -17.04 -3.92 -7.00
N LEU A 127 -17.92 -4.35 -7.91
CA LEU A 127 -19.34 -3.96 -7.93
C LEU A 127 -20.26 -4.86 -7.08
N LYS A 128 -19.88 -6.11 -6.80
CA LYS A 128 -20.72 -7.12 -6.11
C LYS A 128 -20.65 -7.10 -4.57
N GLN A 129 -20.26 -5.98 -3.96
CA GLN A 129 -19.72 -5.93 -2.59
C GLN A 129 -20.62 -6.30 -1.38
N GLU A 130 -21.81 -6.90 -1.51
CA GLU A 130 -22.68 -7.12 -0.33
C GLU A 130 -23.18 -8.53 0.03
N ASP A 131 -23.17 -9.59 -0.79
CA ASP A 131 -23.92 -10.82 -0.39
C ASP A 131 -23.25 -12.19 -0.49
N GLU A 132 -22.11 -12.36 -1.14
CA GLU A 132 -21.56 -13.72 -1.31
C GLU A 132 -20.09 -13.83 -0.90
N LYS A 133 -19.84 -14.66 0.11
CA LYS A 133 -18.53 -15.24 0.40
C LYS A 133 -18.10 -16.09 -0.79
N VAL A 134 -17.55 -15.46 -1.81
CA VAL A 134 -17.05 -16.20 -2.96
C VAL A 134 -15.79 -16.94 -2.55
N THR A 135 -15.82 -18.25 -2.76
CA THR A 135 -14.72 -19.16 -2.48
C THR A 135 -13.47 -18.78 -3.31
N PRO A 136 -12.28 -18.75 -2.71
CA PRO A 136 -11.05 -18.23 -3.33
C PRO A 136 -10.42 -19.16 -4.37
N ASN A 137 -11.00 -20.34 -4.64
CA ASN A 137 -10.39 -21.32 -5.52
C ASN A 137 -10.92 -21.18 -6.94
N SER A 138 -10.07 -20.62 -7.82
CA SER A 138 -10.21 -20.62 -9.29
C SER A 138 -11.41 -19.83 -9.81
N ARG A 139 -11.41 -18.50 -9.61
CA ARG A 139 -12.28 -17.61 -10.38
C ARG A 139 -11.80 -17.60 -11.83
N ASP A 140 -12.68 -18.00 -12.74
CA ASP A 140 -12.45 -17.89 -14.18
C ASP A 140 -12.62 -16.43 -14.61
N LEU A 141 -11.48 -15.74 -14.77
CA LEU A 141 -11.39 -14.34 -15.19
C LEU A 141 -11.95 -14.09 -16.59
N THR A 142 -12.13 -15.13 -17.42
CA THR A 142 -12.65 -14.99 -18.78
C THR A 142 -14.15 -14.64 -18.84
N SER A 143 -14.87 -14.84 -17.73
CA SER A 143 -16.31 -14.53 -17.60
C SER A 143 -16.61 -13.20 -16.88
N GLU A 144 -15.56 -12.47 -16.52
CA GLU A 144 -15.61 -11.27 -15.68
C GLU A 144 -15.50 -9.99 -16.55
N TRP A 145 -15.99 -8.84 -16.06
CA TRP A 145 -16.00 -7.57 -16.80
C TRP A 145 -14.60 -6.92 -16.92
N GLY A 146 -13.57 -7.71 -17.21
CA GLY A 146 -12.17 -7.27 -17.27
C GLY A 146 -11.49 -7.19 -15.90
N THR A 147 -10.16 -7.34 -15.93
CA THR A 147 -9.27 -7.23 -14.79
C THR A 147 -8.87 -5.78 -14.54
N VAL A 148 -8.83 -5.38 -13.28
CA VAL A 148 -8.40 -4.06 -12.83
C VAL A 148 -7.36 -4.18 -11.73
N TYR A 149 -6.37 -3.31 -11.79
CA TYR A 149 -5.31 -3.17 -10.80
C TYR A 149 -5.54 -1.93 -9.97
N LEU A 150 -5.51 -2.08 -8.65
CA LEU A 150 -5.63 -1.00 -7.69
C LEU A 150 -4.28 -0.78 -7.03
N LEU A 151 -3.82 0.47 -7.01
CA LEU A 151 -2.57 0.88 -6.35
C LEU A 151 -2.87 1.98 -5.33
N TRP A 152 -2.33 1.86 -4.13
CA TRP A 152 -2.48 2.86 -3.08
C TRP A 152 -1.32 2.83 -2.07
N LEU A 153 -1.28 3.83 -1.21
CA LEU A 153 -0.25 3.97 -0.18
C LEU A 153 -0.90 4.02 1.20
N VAL A 154 -0.37 3.23 2.13
CA VAL A 154 -0.79 3.27 3.53
C VAL A 154 0.39 3.51 4.47
N SER A 155 0.13 4.16 5.59
CA SER A 155 1.11 4.41 6.65
C SER A 155 0.46 4.31 8.04
N PRO A 156 1.25 4.30 9.12
CA PRO A 156 0.76 4.60 10.45
C PRO A 156 0.03 5.95 10.51
N TYR A 157 -0.73 6.15 11.59
CA TYR A 157 -1.39 7.42 11.86
C TYR A 157 -0.38 8.57 11.88
N THR A 158 -0.71 9.63 11.15
CA THR A 158 0.07 10.86 11.09
C THR A 158 -0.81 12.03 11.50
N ARG A 159 -0.24 13.00 12.23
CA ARG A 159 -0.98 14.20 12.67
C ARG A 159 -1.34 15.12 11.50
N ARG A 160 -0.61 15.00 10.38
CA ARG A 160 -0.75 15.81 9.16
C ARG A 160 -0.86 14.88 7.96
N ALA A 161 -1.56 15.34 6.91
CA ALA A 161 -1.68 14.58 5.67
C ALA A 161 -0.35 14.58 4.91
N ILE A 162 -0.03 13.43 4.31
CA ILE A 162 1.18 13.24 3.51
C ILE A 162 0.75 12.88 2.10
N TYR A 163 1.50 13.39 1.12
CA TYR A 163 1.21 13.21 -0.29
C TYR A 163 2.35 12.55 -1.03
N ALA A 164 2.00 11.83 -2.09
CA ALA A 164 2.94 11.20 -3.00
C ALA A 164 2.44 11.27 -4.44
N ASN A 165 3.37 11.25 -5.38
CA ASN A 165 3.11 11.03 -6.79
C ASN A 165 3.27 9.55 -7.11
N LEU A 166 2.33 9.03 -7.87
CA LEU A 166 2.36 7.67 -8.40
C LEU A 166 2.36 7.75 -9.93
N ALA A 167 3.29 7.03 -10.55
CA ALA A 167 3.31 6.84 -11.99
C ALA A 167 3.57 5.38 -12.33
N VAL A 168 2.91 4.90 -13.39
CA VAL A 168 3.17 3.59 -13.98
C VAL A 168 3.85 3.81 -15.30
N LEU A 169 4.99 3.17 -15.48
CA LEU A 169 5.86 3.30 -16.64
C LEU A 169 6.01 1.93 -17.32
N ASN A 170 6.10 1.92 -18.64
CA ASN A 170 6.44 0.72 -19.39
C ASN A 170 7.94 0.36 -19.26
N SER A 171 8.37 -0.71 -19.94
CA SER A 171 9.77 -1.17 -19.99
C SER A 171 10.75 -0.11 -20.49
N GLN A 172 10.28 0.83 -21.32
CA GLN A 172 11.04 1.96 -21.86
C GLN A 172 11.00 3.21 -20.97
N LEU A 173 10.45 3.10 -19.75
CA LEU A 173 10.23 4.17 -18.79
C LEU A 173 9.31 5.30 -19.30
N GLN A 174 8.49 5.02 -20.30
CA GLN A 174 7.45 5.93 -20.77
C GLN A 174 6.24 5.84 -19.86
N GLY A 175 5.66 6.99 -19.51
CA GLY A 175 4.52 7.05 -18.59
C GLY A 175 3.22 6.54 -19.22
N ILE A 176 2.71 5.43 -18.70
CA ILE A 176 1.37 4.90 -19.00
C ILE A 176 0.32 5.73 -18.24
N VAL A 177 0.53 5.88 -16.93
CA VAL A 177 -0.34 6.69 -16.06
C VAL A 177 0.53 7.53 -15.15
N ARG A 178 0.15 8.79 -14.96
CA ARG A 178 0.75 9.68 -13.96
C ARG A 178 -0.34 10.34 -13.16
N ARG A 179 -0.32 10.12 -11.85
CA ARG A 179 -1.27 10.69 -10.90
C ARG A 179 -0.50 11.48 -9.86
N ASN A 180 -0.65 12.79 -9.97
CA ASN A 180 -0.04 13.70 -9.02
C ASN A 180 -0.84 13.70 -7.71
N ARG A 181 -0.12 13.91 -6.62
CA ARG A 181 -0.63 14.26 -5.29
C ARG A 181 -1.73 13.33 -4.77
N ARG A 182 -1.41 12.03 -4.66
CA ARG A 182 -2.20 11.05 -3.92
C ARG A 182 -1.93 11.18 -2.43
N ARG A 183 -2.98 11.15 -1.61
CA ARG A 183 -2.87 11.20 -0.15
C ARG A 183 -2.54 9.80 0.38
N ILE A 184 -1.56 9.71 1.27
CA ILE A 184 -1.23 8.47 1.97
C ILE A 184 -2.27 8.24 3.06
N GLN A 185 -2.81 7.02 3.09
CA GLN A 185 -3.89 6.67 4.00
C GLN A 185 -3.36 6.08 5.30
N ASN A 186 -4.09 6.29 6.40
CA ASN A 186 -3.87 5.52 7.61
C ASN A 186 -4.24 4.05 7.38
N PHE A 187 -3.34 3.09 7.65
CA PHE A 187 -3.62 1.67 7.45
C PHE A 187 -4.79 1.15 8.30
N ALA A 188 -5.12 1.83 9.41
CA ALA A 188 -6.28 1.49 10.23
C ALA A 188 -7.62 1.89 9.58
N SER A 189 -7.60 2.80 8.61
CA SER A 189 -8.80 3.23 7.89
C SER A 189 -9.10 2.27 6.74
N ARG A 190 -10.01 1.32 6.96
CA ARG A 190 -10.57 0.52 5.87
C ARG A 190 -11.52 1.38 5.04
N MET A 191 -11.18 1.65 3.79
CA MET A 191 -12.11 2.30 2.87
C MET A 191 -12.91 1.23 2.11
N PRO A 192 -14.24 1.32 2.08
CA PRO A 192 -15.03 0.50 1.19
C PRO A 192 -14.64 0.81 -0.26
N ILE A 193 -14.32 -0.23 -1.01
CA ILE A 193 -14.00 -0.16 -2.44
C ILE A 193 -15.12 0.52 -3.24
N SER A 194 -16.37 0.52 -2.76
CA SER A 194 -17.47 1.28 -3.38
C SER A 194 -17.23 2.79 -3.51
N ARG A 195 -16.28 3.38 -2.76
CA ARG A 195 -15.86 4.79 -2.93
C ARG A 195 -14.90 5.01 -4.12
N PHE A 196 -14.43 3.92 -4.73
CA PHE A 196 -13.47 3.92 -5.83
C PHE A 196 -14.03 4.40 -7.19
N ILE A 197 -15.35 4.47 -7.33
CA ILE A 197 -16.03 4.29 -8.63
C ILE A 197 -15.77 5.38 -9.68
N ASN A 198 -15.16 6.54 -9.38
CA ASN A 198 -15.06 7.63 -10.36
C ASN A 198 -13.67 8.27 -10.57
N GLY A 199 -12.56 7.67 -10.12
CA GLY A 199 -11.20 8.19 -10.40
C GLY A 199 -10.86 9.57 -9.80
N LEU A 200 -11.81 10.17 -9.05
CA LEU A 200 -11.65 11.37 -8.24
C LEU A 200 -11.09 11.08 -6.86
N ASP A 201 -10.91 9.80 -6.53
CA ASP A 201 -10.43 9.39 -5.23
C ASP A 201 -8.96 9.80 -5.02
N PRO A 202 -8.62 10.45 -3.90
CA PRO A 202 -7.26 10.93 -3.66
C PRO A 202 -6.30 9.84 -3.18
N PHE A 203 -6.75 8.62 -2.90
CA PHE A 203 -5.96 7.55 -2.28
C PHE A 203 -5.52 6.48 -3.29
N PHE A 204 -6.31 6.20 -4.31
CA PHE A 204 -6.06 5.08 -5.22
C PHE A 204 -5.72 5.50 -6.67
N VAL A 205 -5.11 4.57 -7.40
CA VAL A 205 -4.93 4.58 -8.86
C VAL A 205 -5.45 3.26 -9.43
N SER A 206 -6.43 3.31 -10.36
CA SER A 206 -6.83 2.15 -11.19
C SER A 206 -6.03 2.08 -12.47
N LEU A 207 -5.76 0.85 -12.90
CA LEU A 207 -5.29 0.52 -14.24
C LEU A 207 -6.10 -0.66 -14.75
N ASN A 208 -6.54 -0.59 -16.01
CA ASN A 208 -7.14 -1.75 -16.65
C ASN A 208 -6.03 -2.65 -17.20
N GLU A 209 -6.23 -3.97 -17.16
CA GLU A 209 -5.28 -4.94 -17.72
C GLU A 209 -5.04 -4.69 -19.21
N ASP A 210 -6.10 -4.40 -19.99
CA ASP A 210 -5.99 -4.06 -21.42
C ASP A 210 -5.07 -2.87 -21.68
N GLN A 211 -5.10 -1.83 -20.82
CA GLN A 211 -4.22 -0.66 -20.96
C GLN A 211 -2.76 -0.99 -20.67
N LEU A 212 -2.52 -1.91 -19.74
CA LEU A 212 -1.17 -2.38 -19.45
C LEU A 212 -0.66 -3.22 -20.61
N ASP A 213 -1.49 -4.13 -21.13
CA ASP A 213 -1.12 -5.02 -22.23
C ASP A 213 -0.87 -4.28 -23.55
N GLU A 214 -1.62 -3.22 -23.85
CA GLU A 214 -1.39 -2.38 -25.03
C GLU A 214 -0.07 -1.59 -24.98
N LEU A 215 0.35 -1.17 -23.78
CA LEU A 215 1.46 -0.24 -23.59
C LEU A 215 2.74 -0.90 -23.08
N CYS A 216 2.70 -2.21 -22.79
CA CYS A 216 3.83 -2.99 -22.31
C CYS A 216 4.25 -4.03 -23.34
N ASP A 217 5.53 -4.05 -23.68
CA ASP A 217 6.14 -5.01 -24.61
C ASP A 217 6.34 -6.41 -23.97
N GLY A 218 5.33 -6.92 -23.26
CA GLY A 218 5.38 -8.19 -22.52
C GLY A 218 4.52 -9.27 -23.18
N ASP A 219 5.10 -10.44 -23.47
CA ASP A 219 4.36 -11.61 -23.91
C ASP A 219 4.20 -12.60 -22.73
N GLY A 220 2.96 -13.09 -22.51
CA GLY A 220 2.65 -14.06 -21.45
C GLY A 220 2.81 -13.56 -19.99
N ASP A 221 3.14 -14.48 -19.08
CA ASP A 221 3.16 -14.28 -17.61
C ASP A 221 4.33 -13.41 -17.08
N HIS A 222 5.24 -12.98 -17.96
CA HIS A 222 6.41 -12.15 -17.60
C HIS A 222 6.19 -10.65 -17.84
N SER A 223 4.97 -10.27 -18.19
CA SER A 223 4.61 -8.86 -18.40
C SER A 223 4.82 -8.06 -17.12
N SER A 224 5.58 -6.96 -17.23
CA SER A 224 5.97 -6.14 -16.10
C SER A 224 5.98 -4.65 -16.42
N VAL A 225 5.74 -3.86 -15.38
CA VAL A 225 5.80 -2.39 -15.41
C VAL A 225 6.67 -1.87 -14.29
N PHE A 226 7.08 -0.60 -14.42
CA PHE A 226 7.71 0.12 -13.32
C PHE A 226 6.70 1.05 -12.66
N LEU A 227 6.45 0.81 -11.36
CA LEU A 227 5.76 1.74 -10.49
C LEU A 227 6.77 2.75 -9.94
N GLU A 228 6.65 4.00 -10.36
CA GLU A 228 7.38 5.13 -9.80
C GLU A 228 6.58 5.73 -8.64
N VAL A 229 7.19 5.77 -7.46
CA VAL A 229 6.66 6.39 -6.25
C VAL A 229 7.59 7.52 -5.83
N THR A 230 7.03 8.71 -5.64
CA THR A 230 7.75 9.87 -5.10
C THR A 230 6.96 10.48 -3.96
N ILE A 231 7.50 10.45 -2.75
CA ILE A 231 6.84 11.08 -1.59
C ILE A 231 7.13 12.57 -1.64
N GLU A 232 6.08 13.40 -1.69
CA GLU A 232 6.22 14.85 -1.74
C GLU A 232 6.46 15.43 -0.34
N GLY A 233 5.84 14.81 0.67
CA GLY A 233 5.90 15.22 2.06
C GLY A 233 4.55 15.70 2.58
N GLU A 234 4.59 16.56 3.60
CA GLU A 234 3.40 17.07 4.28
C GLU A 234 2.62 18.05 3.40
N GLY A 235 1.28 18.02 3.50
CA GLY A 235 0.45 19.05 2.87
C GLY A 235 0.59 20.40 3.56
N GLN A 236 0.88 21.45 2.78
CA GLN A 236 0.71 22.84 3.19
C GLN A 236 -0.77 23.21 3.34
#